data_AF-A0A1H5WVT0-F1
#
_entry.id   AF-A0A1H5WVT0-F1
#
_cell.length_a   1.000
_cell.length_b   1.000
_cell.length_c   1.000
_cell.angle_alpha   90.00
_cell.angle_beta   90.00
_cell.angle_gamma   90.00
#
_symmetry.space_group_name_H-M   'P 1'
#
loop_
_entity.id
_entity.type
_entity.pdbx_description
1 polymer ?
#
loop_
_entity_poly.entity_id
_entity_poly.type
_entity_poly.pdbx_seq_one_letter_code
_entity_poly.pdbx_strand_id
1 'polypeptide(L)'
;MVISLKHLWQFYKPILFINLVLSMAFCMGYVAYYPYVFMTAGYLCAAGLVRLFERNTKFLFYNLGLSRKDLLVYTFIANLLISLLLLGLFHLLSLAYDEFKG
;
A
#
# COMPACT_ATOMS: atom_id res chain seq x y z
N MET A 1 -0.80 -15.74 19.86
CA MET A 1 -0.24 -14.40 20.18
C MET A 1 -1.00 -13.38 19.35
N VAL A 2 -1.78 -12.50 19.99
CA VAL A 2 -2.60 -11.52 19.26
C VAL A 2 -1.72 -10.33 18.92
N ILE A 3 -1.28 -10.25 17.66
CA ILE A 3 -0.59 -9.06 17.16
C ILE A 3 -1.61 -7.93 17.17
N SER A 4 -1.35 -6.88 17.95
CA SER A 4 -2.25 -5.75 18.00
C SER A 4 -2.21 -5.01 16.65
N LEU A 5 -3.38 -4.82 16.04
CA LEU A 5 -3.60 -4.10 14.78
C LEU A 5 -2.89 -2.73 14.75
N LYS A 6 -2.74 -2.08 15.92
CA LYS A 6 -2.04 -0.81 16.07
C LYS A 6 -0.58 -0.88 15.61
N HIS A 7 0.12 -1.97 15.91
CA HIS A 7 1.52 -2.15 15.53
C HIS A 7 1.66 -2.41 14.03
N LEU A 8 0.78 -3.24 13.47
CA LEU A 8 0.73 -3.48 12.02
C LEU A 8 0.44 -2.18 11.27
N TRP A 9 -0.50 -1.37 11.77
CA TRP A 9 -0.82 -0.07 11.20
C TRP A 9 0.37 0.90 11.26
N GLN A 10 1.08 0.98 12.38
CA GLN A 10 2.26 1.82 12.50
C GLN A 10 3.35 1.44 11.50
N PHE A 11 3.56 0.14 11.30
CA PHE A 11 4.52 -0.35 10.30
C PHE A 11 4.06 -0.10 8.87
N TYR A 12 2.76 -0.25 8.59
CA TYR A 12 2.20 -0.06 7.26
C TYR A 12 2.11 1.41 6.84
N LYS A 13 1.86 2.32 7.79
CA LYS A 13 1.67 3.76 7.54
C LYS A 13 2.74 4.38 6.63
N PRO A 14 4.06 4.27 6.89
CA PRO A 14 5.07 4.85 6.01
C PRO A 14 5.07 4.21 4.60
N ILE A 15 4.84 2.90 4.52
CA ILE A 15 4.74 2.18 3.24
C ILE A 15 3.56 2.73 2.43
N LEU A 16 2.40 2.92 3.06
CA LEU A 16 1.21 3.47 2.42
C LEU A 16 1.47 4.87 1.85
N PHE A 17 2.06 5.77 2.63
CA PHE A 17 2.34 7.14 2.18
C PHE A 17 3.33 7.18 1.02
N ILE A 18 4.41 6.41 1.09
CA ILE A 18 5.40 6.35 0.01
C ILE A 18 4.79 5.70 -1.23
N ASN A 19 3.96 4.66 -1.06
CA ASN A 19 3.29 3.98 -2.16
C ASN A 19 2.32 4.92 -2.89
N LEU A 20 1.54 5.73 -2.16
CA LEU A 20 0.66 6.74 -2.76
C LEU A 20 1.44 7.68 -3.69
N VAL A 21 2.52 8.28 -3.19
CA VAL A 21 3.31 9.26 -3.95
C VAL A 21 4.03 8.60 -5.14
N LEU A 22 4.65 7.43 -4.94
CA LEU A 22 5.35 6.72 -6.01
C LEU A 22 4.40 6.25 -7.11
N SER A 23 3.23 5.73 -6.73
CA SER A 23 2.24 5.26 -7.70
C SER A 23 1.67 6.40 -8.52
N MET A 24 1.49 7.58 -7.91
CA MET A 24 1.11 8.79 -8.67
C MET A 24 2.20 9.19 -9.66
N ALA A 25 3.47 9.18 -9.21
CA ALA A 25 4.60 9.52 -10.07
C ALA A 25 4.75 8.55 -11.25
N PHE A 26 4.57 7.25 -11.03
CA PHE A 26 4.67 6.23 -12.07
C PHE A 26 3.51 6.25 -13.06
N CYS A 27 2.32 6.68 -12.64
CA CYS A 27 1.14 6.77 -13.50
C CYS A 27 0.93 8.16 -14.09
N MET A 28 1.93 9.05 -14.06
CA MET A 28 1.83 10.38 -14.65
C MET A 28 1.59 10.25 -16.17
N GLY A 29 0.39 10.63 -16.62
CA GLY A 29 -0.07 10.46 -18.00
C GLY A 29 -1.01 9.26 -18.24
N TYR A 30 -1.14 8.35 -17.28
CA TYR A 30 -1.94 7.12 -17.40
C TYR A 30 -2.68 6.80 -16.08
N VAL A 31 -3.55 7.72 -15.64
CA VAL A 31 -4.22 7.68 -14.33
C VAL A 31 -5.07 6.40 -14.13
N ALA A 32 -5.64 5.84 -15.20
CA ALA A 32 -6.40 4.60 -15.14
C ALA A 32 -5.58 3.40 -14.62
N TYR A 33 -4.25 3.43 -14.76
CA TYR A 33 -3.37 2.35 -14.29
C TYR A 33 -2.97 2.50 -12.82
N TYR A 34 -3.33 3.62 -12.18
CA TYR A 34 -2.97 3.93 -10.80
C TYR A 34 -3.26 2.80 -9.80
N PRO A 35 -4.47 2.18 -9.78
CA PRO A 35 -4.74 1.12 -8.81
C PRO A 35 -3.85 -0.12 -9.00
N TYR A 36 -3.50 -0.45 -10.24
CA TYR A 36 -2.62 -1.59 -10.56
C TYR A 36 -1.17 -1.33 -10.14
N VAL A 37 -0.67 -0.12 -10.39
CA VAL A 37 0.68 0.29 -9.98
C VAL A 37 0.78 0.39 -8.46
N PHE A 38 -0.23 0.95 -7.81
CA PHE A 38 -0.35 1.01 -6.36
C PHE A 38 -0.39 -0.38 -5.71
N MET A 39 -1.05 -1.34 -6.35
CA MET A 39 -1.08 -2.72 -5.89
C MET A 39 0.29 -3.41 -5.99
N THR A 40 1.09 -3.08 -7.01
CA THR A 40 2.29 -3.84 -7.40
C THR A 40 3.58 -3.04 -7.25
N ALA A 41 4.06 -2.40 -8.33
CA ALA A 41 5.36 -1.75 -8.42
C ALA A 41 5.52 -0.64 -7.37
N GLY A 42 4.47 0.16 -7.13
CA GLY A 42 4.47 1.19 -6.09
C GLY A 42 4.69 0.59 -4.70
N TYR A 43 3.97 -0.49 -4.36
CA TYR A 43 4.11 -1.17 -3.07
C TYR A 43 5.50 -1.77 -2.90
N LEU A 44 6.02 -2.46 -3.92
CA LEU A 44 7.35 -3.08 -3.86
C LEU A 44 8.45 -2.03 -3.67
N CYS A 45 8.37 -0.91 -4.40
CA CYS A 45 9.29 0.20 -4.24
C CYS A 45 9.17 0.85 -2.85
N ALA A 46 7.95 1.10 -2.37
CA ALA A 46 7.71 1.69 -1.06
C ALA A 46 8.21 0.80 0.08
N ALA A 47 7.88 -0.50 0.06
CA ALA A 47 8.34 -1.47 1.02
C ALA A 47 9.88 -1.62 0.98
N GLY A 48 10.48 -1.56 -0.21
CA GLY A 48 11.93 -1.53 -0.42
C GLY A 48 12.59 -0.29 0.19
N LEU A 49 12.04 0.89 -0.04
CA LEU A 49 12.55 2.16 0.51
C LEU A 49 12.45 2.18 2.03
N VAL A 50 11.27 1.89 2.60
CA VAL A 50 11.10 1.79 4.06
C VAL A 50 12.08 0.79 4.64
N ARG A 51 12.30 -0.35 3.96
CA ARG A 51 13.28 -1.35 4.40
C ARG A 51 14.71 -0.80 4.46
N LEU A 52 15.10 0.07 3.52
CA LEU A 52 16.43 0.68 3.45
C LEU A 52 16.63 1.75 4.52
N PHE A 53 15.64 2.62 4.72
CA PHE A 53 15.73 3.75 5.65
C PHE A 53 15.43 3.38 7.12
N GLU A 54 14.51 2.45 7.37
CA GLU A 54 14.11 2.05 8.73
C GLU A 54 14.83 0.78 9.21
N ARG A 55 16.16 0.81 9.31
CA ARG A 55 16.91 -0.32 9.86
C ARG A 55 16.67 -0.54 11.36
N ASN A 56 16.39 0.52 12.13
CA ASN A 56 16.37 0.50 13.59
C ASN A 56 15.00 0.20 14.24
N THR A 57 13.87 0.48 13.59
CA THR A 57 12.52 0.20 14.13
C THR A 57 12.20 -1.30 14.17
N LYS A 58 12.98 -2.13 13.47
CA LYS A 58 12.80 -3.58 13.37
C LYS A 58 12.95 -4.32 14.71
N PHE A 59 13.76 -3.80 15.65
CA PHE A 59 13.96 -4.43 16.95
C PHE A 59 12.67 -4.51 17.77
N LEU A 60 11.77 -3.53 17.64
CA LEU A 60 10.49 -3.52 18.34
C LEU A 60 9.58 -4.68 17.90
N PHE A 61 9.52 -4.94 16.59
CA PHE A 61 8.67 -6.00 16.03
C PHE A 61 9.26 -7.40 16.25
N TYR A 62 10.58 -7.51 16.29
CA TYR A 62 11.24 -8.75 16.67
C TYR A 62 10.98 -9.17 18.12
N ASN A 63 10.99 -8.20 19.04
CA ASN A 63 10.62 -8.45 20.44
C ASN A 63 9.15 -8.87 20.58
N LEU A 64 8.31 -8.55 19.61
CA LEU A 64 6.91 -9.00 19.51
C LEU A 64 6.77 -10.37 18.82
N GLY A 65 7.87 -11.07 18.53
CA GLY A 65 7.84 -12.41 17.91
C GLY A 65 7.43 -12.43 16.44
N LEU A 66 7.38 -11.28 15.77
CA LEU A 66 7.03 -11.18 14.37
C LEU A 66 8.25 -11.43 13.48
N SER A 67 8.12 -12.35 12.53
CA SER A 67 9.16 -12.53 11.51
C SER A 67 9.04 -11.44 10.44
N ARG A 68 10.16 -11.20 9.73
CA ARG A 68 10.18 -10.26 8.59
C ARG A 68 9.19 -10.62 7.50
N LYS A 69 8.99 -11.93 7.28
CA LYS A 69 8.10 -12.44 6.23
C LYS A 69 6.65 -12.12 6.60
N ASP A 70 6.30 -12.27 7.86
CA ASP A 70 4.94 -12.00 8.35
C ASP A 70 4.58 -10.52 8.18
N LEU A 71 5.48 -9.60 8.55
CA LEU A 71 5.26 -8.16 8.36
C LEU A 71 5.04 -7.79 6.88
N LEU A 72 5.82 -8.37 5.97
CA LEU A 72 5.62 -8.18 4.52
C LEU A 72 4.28 -8.73 4.06
N VAL A 73 3.90 -9.94 4.49
CA VAL A 73 2.61 -10.55 4.13
C VAL A 73 1.45 -9.71 4.66
N TYR A 74 1.48 -9.28 5.92
CA TYR A 74 0.41 -8.46 6.50
C TYR A 74 0.27 -7.11 5.80
N THR A 75 1.38 -6.43 5.50
CA THR A 75 1.35 -5.15 4.79
C THR A 75 0.93 -5.31 3.33
N PHE A 76 1.31 -6.40 2.68
CA PHE A 76 0.86 -6.72 1.33
C PHE A 76 -0.65 -6.97 1.29
N ILE A 77 -1.19 -7.75 2.23
CA ILE A 77 -2.65 -7.97 2.35
C ILE A 77 -3.38 -6.65 2.61
N ALA A 78 -2.87 -5.81 3.51
CA ALA A 78 -3.45 -4.49 3.76
C ALA A 78 -3.43 -3.61 2.48
N ASN A 79 -2.32 -3.63 1.73
CA ASN A 79 -2.22 -2.91 0.46
C ASN A 79 -3.17 -3.44 -0.60
N LEU A 80 -3.33 -4.76 -0.69
CA LEU A 80 -4.27 -5.41 -1.60
C LEU A 80 -5.72 -4.95 -1.31
N LEU A 81 -6.13 -4.96 -0.04
CA LEU A 81 -7.47 -4.52 0.37
C LEU A 81 -7.71 -3.05 -0.03
N ILE A 82 -6.74 -2.18 0.20
CA ILE A 82 -6.83 -0.76 -0.21
C ILE A 82 -6.86 -0.62 -1.74
N SER A 83 -6.08 -1.43 -2.45
CA SER A 83 -6.05 -1.43 -3.92
C SER A 83 -7.39 -1.85 -4.52
N LEU A 84 -8.06 -2.84 -3.92
CA LEU A 84 -9.41 -3.26 -4.33
C LEU A 84 -10.44 -2.16 -4.09
N LEU A 85 -10.35 -1.44 -2.97
CA LEU A 85 -11.19 -0.26 -2.71
C LEU A 85 -10.94 0.85 -3.74
N LEU A 86 -9.67 1.10 -4.10
CA LEU A 86 -9.30 2.07 -5.14
C LEU A 86 -9.84 1.66 -6.51
N LEU A 87 -9.76 0.39 -6.88
CA LEU A 87 -10.35 -0.14 -8.13
C LEU A 87 -11.87 0.09 -8.15
N GLY A 88 -12.58 -0.23 -7.07
CA GLY A 88 -14.01 0.00 -6.96
C GLY A 88 -14.36 1.49 -7.09
N LEU A 89 -13.60 2.37 -6.45
CA LEU A 89 -13.79 3.81 -6.55
C LEU A 89 -13.57 4.33 -7.98
N PHE A 90 -12.51 3.89 -8.64
CA PHE A 90 -12.20 4.24 -10.03
C PHE A 90 -13.29 3.76 -10.99
N HIS A 91 -13.80 2.55 -10.79
CA HIS A 91 -14.88 2.02 -11.61
C HIS A 91 -16.17 2.84 -11.44
N LEU A 92 -16.52 3.20 -10.20
CA LEU A 92 -17.70 4.02 -9.92
C LEU A 92 -17.57 5.45 -10.49
N LEU A 93 -16.39 6.04 -10.41
CA LEU A 93 -16.08 7.33 -11.05
C LEU A 93 -16.19 7.27 -12.58
N SER A 94 -15.75 6.18 -13.19
CA SER A 94 -15.88 5.98 -14.65
C SER A 94 -17.34 5.91 -15.08
N LEU A 95 -18.18 5.15 -14.38
CA LEU A 95 -19.61 5.05 -14.67
C LEU A 95 -20.31 6.41 -14.55
N ALA A 96 -20.02 7.15 -13.49
CA ALA A 96 -20.57 8.49 -13.30
C ALA A 96 -20.14 9.46 -14.41
N TYR A 97 -18.90 9.36 -14.89
CA TYR A 97 -18.42 10.20 -15.99
C TYR A 97 -19.15 9.92 -17.31
N ASP A 98 -19.44 8.64 -17.61
CA ASP A 98 -20.17 8.25 -18.81
C ASP A 98 -21.63 8.74 -18.78
N GLU A 99 -22.30 8.69 -17.63
CA GLU A 99 -23.65 9.26 -17.44
C GLU A 99 -23.72 10.78 -17.65
N PHE A 100 -22.66 11.52 -17.28
CA PHE A 100 -22.61 12.97 -17.47
C PHE A 100 -22.31 13.42 -18.91
N LYS A 101 -21.78 12.50 -19.74
CA LYS A 101 -21.37 12.80 -21.12
C LYS A 101 -22.39 12.35 -22.18
N GLY A 102 -23.30 11.44 -21.82
CA GLY A 102 -24.45 11.02 -22.65
C GLY A 102 -25.63 11.96 -22.53
#